data_AF-A0A6B0BMS3-F1
#
_entry.id   AF-A0A6B0BMS3-F1
#
_cell.length_a   1.000
_cell.length_b   1.000
_cell.length_c   1.000
_cell.angle_alpha   90.00
_cell.angle_beta   90.00
_cell.angle_gamma   90.00
#
_symmetry.space_group_name_H-M   'P 1'
#
loop_
_entity.id
_entity.type
_entity.pdbx_description
1 polymer ?
#
loop_
_entity_poly.entity_id
_entity_poly.type
_entity_poly.pdbx_seq_one_letter_code
_entity_poly.pdbx_strand_id
1 'polypeptide(L)' 'YLDDGTMVVVDNAKNLIGSHVNLEVVSLLQTSSGRIVFAKKIEDTVSL' A
#
# COMPACT_ATOMS: atom_id res chain seq x y z
N TYR A 1 -1.03 -2.36 8.74
CA TYR A 1 -0.75 -1.23 9.64
C TYR A 1 0.75 -1.12 9.83
N LEU A 2 1.25 0.10 9.99
CA LEU A 2 2.62 0.34 10.44
C LEU A 2 2.66 0.38 11.97
N ASP A 3 3.87 0.36 12.53
CA ASP A 3 4.10 0.33 13.99
C ASP A 3 3.56 1.57 14.71
N ASP A 4 3.43 2.68 14.01
CA ASP A 4 2.86 3.93 14.51
C ASP A 4 1.33 4.00 14.43
N GLY A 5 0.67 2.92 14.00
CA GLY A 5 -0.77 2.84 13.82
C GLY A 5 -1.27 3.36 12.46
N THR A 6 -0.38 3.83 11.57
CA THR A 6 -0.77 4.27 10.23
C THR A 6 -1.42 3.11 9.45
N MET A 7 -2.61 3.36 8.90
CA MET A 7 -3.29 2.40 8.02
C MET A 7 -2.69 2.49 6.61
N VAL A 8 -2.28 1.35 6.06
CA VAL A 8 -1.83 1.24 4.66
C VAL A 8 -2.93 0.53 3.88
N VAL A 9 -3.49 1.22 2.89
CA VAL A 9 -4.54 0.72 2.00
C VAL A 9 -3.89 0.39 0.66
N VAL A 10 -4.01 -0.87 0.24
CA VAL A 10 -3.38 -1.38 -0.98
C VAL A 10 -4.46 -1.74 -2.00
N ASP A 11 -4.35 -1.18 -3.21
CA ASP A 11 -5.29 -1.45 -4.29
C ASP A 11 -5.20 -2.91 -4.79
N ASN A 12 -6.35 -3.51 -5.08
CA ASN A 12 -6.55 -4.86 -5.60
C ASN A 12 -5.65 -5.97 -4.99
N ALA A 13 -5.40 -5.93 -3.67
CA ALA A 13 -4.41 -6.80 -3.02
C ALA A 13 -4.97 -8.06 -2.35
N LYS A 14 -6.27 -8.37 -2.48
CA LYS A 14 -6.92 -9.48 -1.77
C LYS A 14 -6.26 -10.84 -2.04
N ASN A 15 -5.86 -11.09 -3.27
CA ASN A 15 -5.18 -12.32 -3.70
C ASN A 15 -3.71 -12.41 -3.25
N LEU A 16 -3.18 -11.36 -2.61
CA LEU A 16 -1.79 -11.27 -2.16
C LEU A 16 -1.64 -11.47 -0.65
N ILE A 17 -2.74 -11.77 0.06
CA ILE A 17 -2.72 -12.04 1.50
C ILE A 17 -1.78 -13.21 1.79
N GLY A 18 -0.87 -13.03 2.75
CA GLY A 18 0.14 -14.01 3.12
C GLY A 18 1.40 -14.00 2.26
N SER A 19 1.48 -13.14 1.25
CA SER A 19 2.66 -12.98 0.39
C SER A 19 3.48 -11.74 0.76
N HIS A 20 4.78 -11.79 0.49
CA HIS A 20 5.63 -10.60 0.48
C HIS A 20 5.54 -9.91 -0.89
N VAL A 21 5.20 -8.63 -0.91
CA VAL A 21 4.94 -7.87 -2.15
C VAL A 21 5.59 -6.50 -2.07
N ASN A 22 6.20 -6.06 -3.15
CA ASN A 22 6.69 -4.69 -3.31
C ASN A 22 5.55 -3.77 -3.76
N LEU A 23 5.43 -2.63 -3.09
CA LEU A 23 4.37 -1.65 -3.32
C LEU A 23 4.98 -0.27 -3.59
N GLU A 24 4.28 0.51 -4.40
CA GLU A 24 4.56 1.94 -4.61
C GLU A 24 3.54 2.78 -3.83
N VAL A 25 4.02 3.74 -3.04
CA VAL A 25 3.15 4.70 -2.34
C VAL A 25 2.62 5.71 -3.36
N VAL A 26 1.30 5.86 -3.39
CA VAL A 26 0.61 6.75 -4.34
C VAL A 26 0.27 8.08 -3.68
N SER A 27 -0.30 8.06 -2.48
CA SER A 27 -0.72 9.27 -1.79
C SER A 27 -0.88 9.06 -0.28
N LEU A 28 -0.99 10.18 0.43
CA LEU A 28 -1.25 10.22 1.86
C LEU A 28 -2.55 10.98 2.12
N LEU A 29 -3.38 10.45 2.99
CA LEU A 29 -4.50 11.18 3.59
C LEU A 29 -4.18 11.43 5.07
N GLN A 30 -3.94 12.69 5.40
CA GLN A 30 -3.69 13.13 6.78
C GLN A 30 -4.94 13.83 7.33
N THR A 31 -5.35 13.43 8.52
CA THR A 31 -6.40 14.11 9.30
C THR A 31 -5.87 14.38 10.72
N SER A 32 -6.64 15.10 11.54
CA SER A 32 -6.35 15.27 12.96
C SER A 32 -6.39 13.95 13.75
N SER A 33 -7.12 12.95 13.26
CA SER A 33 -7.28 11.65 13.92
C SER A 33 -6.24 10.62 13.50
N GLY A 34 -5.44 10.90 12.47
CA GLY A 34 -4.40 9.98 12.02
C GLY A 34 -4.04 10.12 10.54
N ARG A 35 -3.26 9.15 10.06
CA ARG A 35 -2.74 9.07 8.70
C ARG A 35 -3.16 7.77 8.03
N ILE A 36 -3.48 7.87 6.75
CA ILE A 36 -3.68 6.74 5.84
C ILE A 36 -2.69 6.89 4.69
N VAL A 37 -2.03 5.79 4.34
CA VAL A 37 -1.16 5.67 3.17
C VAL A 37 -1.91 4.86 2.12
N PHE A 38 -2.01 5.38 0.90
CA PHE A 38 -2.52 4.63 -0.24
C PHE A 38 -1.34 4.12 -1.08
N ALA A 39 -1.35 2.85 -1.42
CA ALA A 39 -0.32 2.19 -2.20
C ALA A 39 -0.93 1.31 -3.29
N LYS A 40 -0.15 1.05 -4.34
CA LYS A 40 -0.47 0.09 -5.40
C LYS A 40 0.67 -0.92 -5.54
N LYS A 41 0.36 -2.07 -6.13
CA LYS A 41 1.39 -3.05 -6.50
C LYS A 41 2.32 -2.44 -7.56
N ILE A 42 3.62 -2.71 -7.44
CA ILE A 42 4.54 -2.48 -8.56
C ILE A 42 4.19 -3.54 -9.62
N GLU A 43 3.72 -3.10 -10.78
CA GLU A 43 3.61 -4.00 -11.93
C GLU A 43 5.03 -4.32 -12.39
N ASP A 44 5.38 -5.60 -12.37
CA ASP A 44 6.59 -6.08 -13.03
C ASP A 44 6.35 -5.96 -14.53
N THR A 45 6.55 -4.76 -15.09
CA THR A 45 6.63 -4.58 -16.52
C THR A 45 7.88 -5.31 -16.99
N VAL A 46 7.71 -6.57 -17.38
CA VAL A 46 8.71 -7.25 -18.21
C VAL A 46 8.67 -6.53 -19.55
N SER A 47 9.57 -5.57 -19.73
CA SER A 47 9.89 -5.03 -21.05
C SER A 47 10.40 -6.19 -21.90
N LEU A 48 9.57 -6.64 -22.84
CA LEU A 48 9.98 -7.56 -23.91
C LEU A 48 10.92 -6.86 -24.89
#